data_AF-A0A2M8PWI8-F1
#
_entry.id   AF-A0A2M8PWI8-F1
#
_cell.length_a   1.000
_cell.length_b   1.000
_cell.length_c   1.000
_cell.angle_alpha   90.00
_cell.angle_beta   90.00
_cell.angle_gamma   90.00
#
_symmetry.space_group_name_H-M   'P 1'
#
loop_
_entity.id
_entity.type
_entity.pdbx_description
1 polymer ?
#
loop_
_entity_poly.entity_id
_entity_poly.type
_entity_poly.pdbx_seq_one_letter_code
_entity_poly.pdbx_strand_id
1 'polypeptide(L)'
;MFGRIDRSAFLSRFITYLSNSLARKRGLPIVVGIVLIVIALVVQVIGVFTESQIVSATGIIINGIGLIIALIGLLLAEPLGK
;
A
#
# COMPACT_ATOMS: atom_id res chain seq x y z
N MET A 1 -6.73 -20.03 -17.90
CA MET A 1 -7.89 -19.11 -17.97
C MET A 1 -7.53 -17.71 -17.43
N PHE A 2 -6.47 -17.07 -17.96
CA PHE A 2 -5.93 -15.78 -17.47
C PHE A 2 -6.13 -14.60 -18.45
N GLY A 3 -7.06 -14.71 -19.40
CA GLY A 3 -7.20 -13.75 -20.52
C GLY A 3 -8.12 -12.55 -20.27
N ARG A 4 -8.54 -12.23 -19.03
CA ARG A 4 -9.54 -11.18 -18.76
C ARG A 4 -9.04 -9.96 -17.97
N ILE A 5 -7.83 -9.98 -17.43
CA ILE A 5 -7.28 -8.82 -16.69
C ILE A 5 -6.71 -7.75 -17.66
N ASP A 6 -6.41 -8.15 -18.90
CA ASP A 6 -5.72 -7.33 -19.91
C ASP A 6 -6.57 -6.20 -20.53
N ARG A 7 -7.87 -6.12 -20.22
CA ARG A 7 -8.79 -5.15 -20.86
C ARG A 7 -8.85 -3.78 -20.19
N SER A 8 -8.26 -3.60 -19.01
CA SER A 8 -8.23 -2.28 -18.39
C SER A 8 -6.90 -1.60 -18.68
N ALA A 9 -6.86 -0.88 -19.82
CA ALA A 9 -5.74 0.01 -20.16
C ALA A 9 -5.42 0.98 -19.00
N PHE A 10 -6.41 1.29 -18.16
CA PHE A 10 -6.24 2.08 -16.95
C PHE A 10 -5.43 1.36 -15.86
N LEU A 11 -5.72 0.09 -15.57
CA LEU A 11 -5.00 -0.68 -14.54
C LEU A 11 -3.57 -1.00 -14.99
N SER A 12 -3.39 -1.35 -16.27
CA SER A 12 -2.05 -1.59 -16.84
C SER A 12 -1.19 -0.32 -16.82
N ARG A 13 -1.78 0.84 -17.17
CA ARG A 13 -1.10 2.14 -17.03
C ARG A 13 -0.83 2.49 -15.58
N PHE A 14 -1.75 2.23 -14.67
CA PHE A 14 -1.58 2.50 -13.23
C PHE A 14 -0.44 1.66 -12.64
N ILE A 15 -0.40 0.36 -12.97
CA ILE A 15 0.68 -0.55 -12.57
C ILE A 15 2.02 -0.10 -13.18
N THR A 16 2.03 0.29 -14.45
CA THR A 16 3.26 0.76 -15.13
C THR A 16 3.77 2.08 -14.53
N TYR A 17 2.85 2.98 -14.17
CA TYR A 17 3.19 4.26 -13.53
C TYR A 17 3.70 4.05 -12.10
N LEU A 18 3.04 3.16 -11.34
CA LEU A 18 3.50 2.74 -10.03
C LEU A 18 4.88 2.10 -10.11
N SER A 19 5.10 1.14 -11.01
CA SER A 19 6.39 0.46 -11.20
C SER A 19 7.49 1.43 -11.62
N ASN A 20 7.24 2.37 -12.55
CA ASN A 20 8.24 3.36 -12.96
C ASN A 20 8.56 4.37 -11.85
N SER A 21 7.57 4.75 -11.03
CA SER A 21 7.78 5.64 -9.88
C SER A 21 8.52 4.91 -8.74
N LEU A 22 8.18 3.64 -8.48
CA LEU A 22 8.87 2.72 -7.57
C LEU A 22 10.33 2.53 -7.96
N ALA A 23 10.60 2.30 -9.25
CA ALA A 23 11.95 2.04 -9.76
C ALA A 23 12.86 3.28 -9.70
N ARG A 24 12.31 4.49 -9.87
CA ARG A 24 13.10 5.74 -9.83
C ARG A 24 13.43 6.23 -8.42
N LYS A 25 12.67 5.82 -7.40
CA LYS A 25 12.87 6.25 -6.01
C LYS A 25 12.84 5.03 -5.09
N ARG A 26 13.93 4.24 -5.10
CA ARG A 26 14.17 3.17 -4.12
C ARG A 26 13.98 3.75 -2.71
N GLY A 27 12.91 3.36 -2.02
CA GLY A 27 12.53 3.88 -0.70
C GLY A 27 11.20 4.65 -0.64
N LEU A 28 10.68 5.18 -1.75
CA LEU A 28 9.36 5.81 -1.78
C LEU A 28 8.22 4.89 -1.30
N PRO A 29 8.18 3.59 -1.66
CA PRO A 29 7.09 2.72 -1.22
C PRO A 29 7.16 2.45 0.28
N ILE A 30 8.37 2.36 0.84
CA ILE A 30 8.56 2.25 2.30
C ILE A 30 7.93 3.46 2.98
N VAL A 31 8.23 4.67 2.52
CA VAL A 31 7.69 5.91 3.10
C VAL A 31 6.16 5.96 2.97
N VAL A 32 5.61 5.62 1.80
CA VAL A 32 4.16 5.58 1.59
C VAL A 32 3.49 4.56 2.52
N GLY A 33 4.07 3.38 2.66
CA GLY A 33 3.56 2.34 3.57
C GLY A 33 3.58 2.79 5.03
N ILE A 34 4.67 3.41 5.48
CA ILE A 34 4.78 3.98 6.84
C ILE A 34 3.70 5.04 7.07
N VAL A 35 3.52 5.99 6.14
CA VAL A 35 2.50 7.04 6.26
C VAL A 35 1.09 6.43 6.37
N LEU A 36 0.78 5.41 5.57
CA LEU A 36 -0.50 4.70 5.64
C LEU A 36 -0.70 3.99 6.97
N ILE A 37 0.33 3.36 7.53
CA ILE A 37 0.27 2.71 8.85
C ILE A 37 0.01 3.76 9.94
N VAL A 38 0.65 4.93 9.88
CA VAL A 38 0.42 6.03 10.83
C VAL A 38 -1.03 6.52 10.75
N ILE A 39 -1.55 6.74 9.55
CA ILE A 39 -2.96 7.13 9.34
C ILE A 39 -3.90 6.04 9.89
N ALA A 40 -3.62 4.78 9.61
CA ALA A 40 -4.42 3.67 10.10
C ALA A 40 -4.45 3.60 11.63
N LEU A 41 -3.33 3.90 12.29
CA LEU A 41 -3.24 3.95 13.76
C LEU A 41 -4.14 5.05 14.31
N VAL A 42 -4.12 6.25 13.72
CA VAL A 42 -5.00 7.36 14.12
C VAL A 42 -6.47 6.95 13.96
N VAL A 43 -6.83 6.33 12.84
CA VAL A 43 -8.20 5.86 12.59
C VAL A 43 -8.63 4.77 13.59
N GLN A 44 -7.73 3.85 13.94
CA GLN A 44 -8.01 2.80 14.94
C GLN A 44 -8.22 3.40 16.33
N VAL A 45 -7.40 4.38 16.74
CA VAL A 45 -7.57 5.09 18.01
C VAL A 45 -8.92 5.80 18.05
N ILE A 46 -9.32 6.49 16.98
CA ILE A 46 -10.65 7.10 16.87
C ILE A 46 -11.74 6.02 16.96
N GLY A 47 -11.55 4.87 16.32
CA GLY A 47 -12.46 3.73 16.37
C GLY A 47 -12.76 3.25 17.80
N VAL A 48 -11.76 3.26 18.70
CA VAL A 48 -11.95 2.91 20.12
C VAL A 48 -12.95 3.83 20.82
N PHE A 49 -12.96 5.12 20.49
CA PHE A 49 -13.87 6.09 21.12
C PHE A 49 -15.25 6.17 20.46
N THR A 50 -15.37 5.67 19.23
CA THR A 50 -16.60 5.86 18.43
C THR A 50 -17.49 4.61 18.39
N GLU A 51 -17.01 3.46 18.89
CA GLU A 51 -17.66 2.12 18.80
C GLU A 51 -18.16 1.73 17.39
N SER A 52 -17.74 2.47 16.37
CA SER A 52 -18.22 2.30 15.00
C SER A 52 -17.46 1.17 14.32
N GLN A 53 -18.17 0.09 14.01
CA GLN A 53 -17.61 -1.06 13.29
C GLN A 53 -17.02 -0.67 11.92
N ILE A 54 -17.58 0.35 11.27
CA ILE A 54 -17.12 0.86 9.97
C ILE A 54 -15.74 1.51 10.12
N VAL A 55 -15.56 2.37 11.12
CA VAL A 55 -14.28 3.07 11.37
C VAL A 55 -13.18 2.06 11.70
N SER A 56 -13.50 1.07 12.54
CA SER A 56 -12.58 -0.02 12.87
C SER A 56 -12.19 -0.85 11.64
N ALA A 57 -13.16 -1.22 10.78
CA ALA A 57 -12.88 -1.95 9.56
C ALA A 57 -12.00 -1.15 8.59
N THR A 58 -12.28 0.13 8.40
CA THR A 58 -11.47 1.02 7.55
C THR A 58 -10.04 1.12 8.09
N GLY A 59 -9.86 1.28 9.40
CA GLY A 59 -8.54 1.33 10.04
C GLY A 59 -7.73 0.04 9.84
N ILE A 60 -8.37 -1.13 9.91
CA ILE A 60 -7.69 -2.42 9.68
C ILE A 60 -7.27 -2.57 8.22
N ILE A 61 -8.15 -2.21 7.28
CA ILE A 61 -7.86 -2.31 5.83
C ILE A 61 -6.71 -1.38 5.44
N ILE A 62 -6.73 -0.11 5.89
CA ILE A 62 -5.66 0.84 5.60
C ILE A 62 -4.32 0.34 6.16
N ASN A 63 -4.33 -0.24 7.38
CA ASN A 63 -3.13 -0.82 7.98
C ASN A 63 -2.57 -1.96 7.12
N GLY A 64 -3.41 -2.91 6.72
CA GLY A 64 -3.00 -4.03 5.86
C GLY A 64 -2.40 -3.57 4.52
N ILE A 65 -3.02 -2.59 3.88
CA ILE A 65 -2.50 -2.00 2.64
C ILE A 65 -1.16 -1.31 2.88
N GLY A 66 -1.06 -0.50 3.93
CA GLY A 66 0.18 0.19 4.31
C GLY A 66 1.33 -0.78 4.59
N LEU A 67 1.05 -1.87 5.31
CA LEU A 67 2.00 -2.94 5.59
C LEU A 67 2.49 -3.61 4.31
N ILE A 68 1.60 -4.00 3.40
CA ILE A 68 1.98 -4.63 2.13
C ILE A 68 2.87 -3.69 1.31
N ILE A 69 2.51 -2.41 1.21
CA ILE A 69 3.29 -1.41 0.47
C ILE A 69 4.66 -1.20 1.13
N ALA A 70 4.74 -1.15 2.46
CA ALA A 70 5.99 -1.02 3.20
C ALA A 70 6.91 -2.23 2.96
N LEU A 71 6.36 -3.45 3.02
CA LEU A 71 7.10 -4.69 2.78
C LEU A 71 7.59 -4.81 1.33
N ILE A 72 6.74 -4.45 0.35
CA ILE A 72 7.17 -4.36 -1.06
C ILE A 72 8.29 -3.33 -1.19
N GLY A 73 8.16 -2.18 -0.54
CA GLY A 73 9.20 -1.17 -0.51
C GLY A 73 10.51 -1.67 0.06
N LEU A 74 10.46 -2.44 1.15
CA LEU A 74 11.62 -3.04 1.79
C LEU A 74 12.31 -4.04 0.85
N LEU A 75 11.54 -4.94 0.23
CA LEU A 75 12.04 -5.90 -0.75
C LEU A 75 12.70 -5.24 -1.97
N LEU A 76 12.22 -4.06 -2.36
CA LEU A 76 12.80 -3.29 -3.48
C LEU A 76 13.99 -2.41 -3.07
N ALA A 77 14.14 -2.12 -1.77
CA ALA A 77 15.24 -1.32 -1.24
C ALA A 77 16.48 -2.17 -0.96
N GLU A 78 16.31 -3.45 -0.61
CA GLU A 78 17.42 -4.39 -0.63
C GLU A 78 17.90 -4.60 -2.08
N PRO A 79 19.19 -4.37 -2.37
CA PRO A 79 19.73 -4.73 -3.66
C PRO A 79 19.63 -6.25 -3.80
N LEU A 80 18.92 -6.70 -4.84
CA LEU A 80 18.92 -8.09 -5.30
C LEU A 80 20.37 -8.47 -5.67
N GLY A 81 21.13 -8.95 -4.69
CA GLY A 81 22.49 -9.42 -4.85
C GLY A 81 23.57 -8.36 -4.63
N LYS A 82 24.42 -8.62 -3.64
CA LYS A 82 25.82 -8.86 -3.96
C LYS A 82 25.99 -10.36 -4.18
#